data_AF-A0A2V8QNI9-F1
#
_entry.id   AF-A0A2V8QNI9-F1
#
_cell.length_a   1.000
_cell.length_b   1.000
_cell.length_c   1.000
_cell.angle_alpha   90.00
_cell.angle_beta   90.00
_cell.angle_gamma   90.00
#
_symmetry.space_group_name_H-M   'P 1'
#
loop_
_entity.id
_entity.type
_entity.pdbx_description
1 polymer ?
#
loop_
_entity_poly.entity_id
_entity_poly.type
_entity_poly.pdbx_seq_one_letter_code
_entity_poly.pdbx_strand_id
1 'polypeptide(L)'
;MRLRAFVGPACPAKLLRPRVRFAAQFHTPGTLSAMSENEARSPEAAAKDEEQLRNAVAECEARLKEFAGLAARARHEINNPLTGLIGQAQLLLREELSDTVRRRVQTIEQLANRIRDTVASLREIQMSGPVSRGGGAGPSDPTRD
;
A
#
# COMPACT_ATOMS: atom_id res chain seq x y z
N MET A 1 -4.71 -14.14 33.69
CA MET A 1 -4.97 -12.75 34.13
C MET A 1 -3.73 -11.93 33.81
N ARG A 2 -3.72 -10.81 33.09
CA ARG A 2 -4.74 -9.91 32.53
C ARG A 2 -4.15 -9.31 31.24
N LEU A 3 -4.98 -9.18 30.21
CA LEU A 3 -4.70 -8.37 29.02
C LEU A 3 -4.47 -6.91 29.44
N ARG A 4 -3.41 -6.27 28.92
CA ARG A 4 -3.28 -4.81 28.94
C ARG A 4 -3.95 -4.27 27.67
N ALA A 5 -5.08 -3.62 27.88
CA ALA A 5 -5.84 -2.93 26.86
C ALA A 5 -5.10 -1.69 26.37
N PHE A 6 -5.16 -1.53 25.05
CA PHE A 6 -4.76 -0.38 24.26
C PHE A 6 -5.69 0.80 24.59
N VAL A 7 -5.15 1.87 25.19
CA VAL A 7 -5.88 3.12 25.40
C VAL A 7 -5.41 4.11 24.35
N GLY A 8 -6.18 4.17 23.25
CA GLY A 8 -6.12 5.23 22.26
C GLY A 8 -6.86 6.50 22.72
N PRO A 9 -6.69 7.61 22.01
CA PRO A 9 -6.72 8.97 22.57
C PRO A 9 -8.12 9.51 22.87
N ALA A 10 -8.22 10.22 23.99
CA ALA A 10 -9.36 11.06 24.35
C ALA A 10 -9.39 12.32 23.45
N CYS A 11 -10.32 12.37 22.50
CA CYS A 11 -10.73 13.59 21.81
C CYS A 11 -11.86 14.27 22.61
N PRO A 12 -11.68 15.50 23.13
CA PRO A 12 -12.78 16.24 23.71
C PRO A 12 -13.59 16.95 22.61
N ALA A 13 -14.72 16.35 22.25
CA ALA A 13 -15.79 17.01 21.51
C ALA A 13 -16.40 18.14 22.36
N LYS A 14 -15.93 19.38 22.16
CA LYS A 14 -16.61 20.57 22.69
C LYS A 14 -17.78 20.90 21.77
N LEU A 15 -18.97 20.46 22.20
CA LEU A 15 -20.26 20.95 21.72
C LEU A 15 -20.33 22.47 21.90
N LEU A 16 -20.27 23.23 20.82
CA LEU A 16 -20.73 24.61 20.79
C LEU A 16 -22.16 24.62 20.28
N ARG A 17 -23.13 24.73 21.20
CA ARG A 17 -24.55 24.90 20.88
C ARG A 17 -24.82 26.38 20.59
N PRO A 18 -25.37 26.77 19.43
CA PRO A 18 -25.98 28.09 19.30
C PRO A 18 -27.35 28.07 19.98
N ARG A 19 -27.56 28.99 20.92
CA ARG A 19 -28.89 29.28 21.52
C ARG A 19 -29.76 29.92 20.45
N VAL A 20 -30.68 29.15 19.87
CA VAL A 20 -31.75 29.72 19.06
C VAL A 20 -32.83 30.24 20.02
N ARG A 21 -33.01 31.56 20.08
CA ARG A 21 -34.17 32.16 20.75
C ARG A 21 -35.42 31.82 19.93
N PHE A 22 -36.35 31.11 20.53
CA PHE A 22 -37.68 30.87 19.99
C PHE A 22 -38.51 32.15 20.18
N ALA A 23 -38.68 32.92 19.11
CA ALA A 23 -39.71 33.95 19.04
C ALA A 23 -40.78 33.46 18.07
N ALA A 24 -41.88 32.97 18.63
CA ALA A 24 -43.09 32.67 17.88
C ALA A 24 -43.84 33.99 17.63
N GLN A 25 -43.98 34.37 16.37
CA GLN A 25 -44.97 35.37 15.95
C GLN A 25 -45.62 34.91 14.64
N PHE A 26 -46.95 34.97 14.62
CA PHE A 26 -47.82 34.37 13.62
C PHE A 26 -47.95 35.18 12.31
N HIS A 27 -48.08 34.45 11.20
CA HIS A 27 -48.82 34.69 9.96
C HIS A 27 -48.55 35.93 9.08
N THR A 28 -48.03 35.67 7.87
CA THR A 28 -48.59 36.10 6.58
C THR A 28 -48.35 35.00 5.52
N PRO A 29 -49.26 34.76 4.55
CA PRO A 29 -49.06 33.77 3.51
C PRO A 29 -48.29 34.42 2.35
N GLY A 30 -47.02 34.08 2.20
CA GLY A 30 -46.21 34.60 1.12
C GLY A 30 -45.01 33.70 0.86
N THR A 31 -45.07 33.00 -0.28
CA THR A 31 -43.95 32.29 -0.93
C THR A 31 -43.29 31.15 -0.14
N LEU A 32 -43.76 29.94 -0.44
CA LEU A 32 -42.91 28.75 -0.48
C LEU A 32 -41.77 29.00 -1.50
N SER A 33 -40.66 29.59 -1.06
CA SER A 33 -39.38 29.33 -1.72
C SER A 33 -38.82 28.06 -1.11
N ALA A 34 -39.11 26.99 -1.83
CA ALA A 34 -38.50 25.70 -1.62
C ALA A 34 -36.98 25.81 -1.60
N MET A 35 -36.41 24.95 -0.76
CA MET A 35 -35.05 24.45 -0.80
C MET A 35 -34.47 24.43 -2.22
N SER A 36 -33.26 24.94 -2.39
CA SER A 36 -32.24 24.33 -3.26
C SER A 36 -30.97 25.18 -3.21
N GLU A 37 -30.26 25.14 -2.08
CA GLU A 37 -28.80 25.28 -2.11
C GLU A 37 -28.19 23.99 -2.67
N ASN A 38 -28.64 23.60 -3.87
CA ASN A 38 -27.76 22.89 -4.78
C ASN A 38 -26.93 24.00 -5.42
N GLU A 39 -25.94 24.51 -4.68
CA GLU A 39 -24.81 25.19 -5.29
C GLU A 39 -24.21 24.15 -6.22
N ALA A 40 -24.68 24.17 -7.48
CA ALA A 40 -24.12 23.38 -8.55
C ALA A 40 -22.65 23.77 -8.60
N ARG A 41 -21.82 22.95 -7.97
CA ARG A 41 -20.37 23.05 -8.02
C ARG A 41 -20.06 23.21 -9.50
N SER A 42 -19.56 24.39 -9.89
CA SER A 42 -19.42 24.74 -11.30
C SER A 42 -18.72 23.56 -12.00
N PRO A 43 -19.18 23.10 -13.18
CA PRO A 43 -18.61 21.92 -13.84
C PRO A 43 -17.08 22.02 -14.01
N GLU A 44 -16.56 23.25 -14.11
CA GLU A 44 -15.14 23.55 -14.11
C GLU A 44 -14.43 23.24 -12.78
N ALA A 45 -15.06 23.47 -11.63
CA ALA A 45 -14.50 23.15 -10.31
C ALA A 45 -14.46 21.62 -10.09
N ALA A 46 -15.51 20.91 -10.52
CA ALA A 46 -15.53 19.45 -10.46
C ALA A 46 -14.47 18.82 -11.38
N ALA A 47 -14.28 19.35 -12.60
CA ALA A 47 -13.25 18.91 -13.53
C ALA A 47 -11.83 19.18 -12.99
N LYS A 48 -11.59 20.35 -12.37
CA LYS A 48 -10.31 20.68 -11.73
C LYS A 48 -10.00 19.76 -10.55
N ASP A 49 -10.99 19.44 -9.71
CA ASP A 49 -10.81 18.50 -8.60
C ASP A 49 -10.44 17.09 -9.11
N GLU A 50 -11.09 16.63 -10.19
CA GLU A 50 -10.77 15.34 -10.81
C GLU A 50 -9.35 15.32 -11.40
N GLU A 51 -8.95 16.39 -12.09
CA GLU A 51 -7.60 16.54 -12.62
C GLU A 51 -6.54 16.54 -11.50
N GLN A 52 -6.80 17.25 -10.39
CA GLN A 52 -5.92 17.26 -9.23
C GLN A 52 -5.76 15.87 -8.62
N LEU A 53 -6.86 15.11 -8.48
CA LEU A 53 -6.81 13.74 -7.99
C LEU A 53 -6.01 12.82 -8.92
N ARG A 54 -6.20 12.93 -10.24
CA ARG A 54 -5.42 12.17 -11.22
C ARG A 54 -3.93 12.48 -11.14
N ASN A 55 -3.57 13.75 -11.01
CA ASN A 55 -2.18 14.17 -10.85
C ASN A 55 -1.57 13.65 -9.54
N ALA A 56 -2.31 13.69 -8.45
CA ALA A 56 -1.85 13.14 -7.16
C ALA A 56 -1.64 11.62 -7.21
N VAL A 57 -2.53 10.88 -7.87
CA VAL A 57 -2.36 9.44 -8.10
C VAL A 57 -1.14 9.16 -8.96
N ALA A 58 -0.98 9.87 -10.08
CA ALA A 58 0.17 9.71 -10.97
C ALA A 58 1.50 9.99 -10.25
N GLU A 59 1.56 11.02 -9.40
CA GLU A 59 2.73 11.30 -8.58
C GLU A 59 3.02 10.18 -7.57
N CYS A 60 1.97 9.66 -6.91
CA CYS A 60 2.10 8.55 -5.98
C CYS A 60 2.62 7.28 -6.68
N GLU A 61 2.08 6.94 -7.85
CA GLU A 61 2.53 5.82 -8.67
C GLU A 61 4.00 5.97 -9.09
N ALA A 62 4.42 7.17 -9.50
CA ALA A 62 5.80 7.45 -9.85
C ALA A 62 6.75 7.20 -8.66
N ARG A 63 6.41 7.71 -7.47
CA ARG A 63 7.18 7.49 -6.25
C ARG A 63 7.25 6.01 -5.87
N LEU A 64 6.14 5.28 -5.97
CA LEU A 64 6.11 3.84 -5.68
C LEU A 64 6.97 3.04 -6.67
N LYS A 65 7.01 3.44 -7.94
CA LYS A 65 7.89 2.84 -8.95
C LYS A 65 9.36 3.06 -8.63
N GLU A 66 9.73 4.25 -8.16
CA GLU A 66 11.09 4.53 -7.69
C GLU A 66 11.47 3.63 -6.50
N PHE A 67 10.59 3.51 -5.50
CA PHE A 67 10.81 2.62 -4.36
C PHE A 67 10.95 1.15 -4.78
N ALA A 68 10.12 0.67 -5.71
CA ALA A 68 10.24 -0.68 -6.25
C ALA A 68 11.58 -0.90 -6.95
N GLY A 69 12.05 0.08 -7.71
CA GLY A 69 13.38 0.07 -8.34
C GLY A 69 14.52 0.01 -7.31
N LEU A 70 14.43 0.81 -6.24
CA LEU A 70 15.40 0.79 -5.15
C LEU A 70 15.43 -0.55 -4.42
N ALA A 71 14.26 -1.13 -4.13
CA ALA A 71 14.15 -2.45 -3.50
C ALA A 71 14.76 -3.56 -4.38
N ALA A 72 14.50 -3.52 -5.69
CA ALA A 72 15.10 -4.45 -6.64
C ALA A 72 16.62 -4.36 -6.65
N ARG A 73 17.17 -3.14 -6.68
CA ARG A 73 18.62 -2.90 -6.64
C ARG A 73 19.25 -3.41 -5.35
N ALA A 74 18.68 -3.05 -4.20
CA ALA A 74 19.13 -3.51 -2.90
C ALA A 74 19.15 -5.05 -2.82
N ARG A 75 18.08 -5.71 -3.29
CA ARG A 75 18.03 -7.18 -3.37
C ARG A 75 19.20 -7.76 -4.18
N HIS A 76 19.48 -7.18 -5.34
CA HIS A 76 20.59 -7.63 -6.19
C HIS A 76 21.94 -7.43 -5.51
N GLU A 77 22.20 -6.24 -4.98
CA GLU A 77 23.47 -5.89 -4.34
C GLU A 77 23.73 -6.69 -3.05
N ILE A 78 22.69 -7.08 -2.31
CA ILE A 78 22.80 -7.95 -1.12
C ILE A 78 22.99 -9.42 -1.50
N ASN A 79 22.27 -9.91 -2.51
CA ASN A 79 22.38 -11.32 -2.92
C ASN A 79 23.75 -11.65 -3.52
N ASN A 80 24.44 -10.67 -4.10
CA ASN A 80 25.78 -10.85 -4.66
C ASN A 80 26.82 -11.32 -3.62
N PRO A 81 27.11 -10.58 -2.53
CA PRO A 81 28.03 -11.05 -1.48
C PRO A 81 27.49 -12.27 -0.75
N LEU A 82 26.17 -12.45 -0.59
CA LEU A 82 25.61 -13.66 0.03
C LEU A 82 25.91 -14.92 -0.79
N THR A 83 25.85 -14.84 -2.12
CA THR A 83 26.19 -15.97 -3.00
C THR A 83 27.65 -16.37 -2.82
N GLY A 84 28.55 -15.38 -2.76
CA GLY A 84 29.96 -15.60 -2.46
C GLY A 84 30.18 -16.21 -1.07
N LEU A 85 29.53 -15.65 -0.03
CA LEU A 85 29.64 -16.12 1.35
C LEU A 85 29.18 -17.58 1.50
N ILE A 86 28.03 -17.93 0.91
CA ILE A 86 27.51 -19.30 0.92
C ILE A 86 28.47 -20.23 0.19
N GLY A 87 28.96 -19.84 -1.00
CA GLY A 87 29.94 -20.62 -1.74
C GLY A 87 31.23 -20.86 -0.96
N GLN A 88 31.76 -19.85 -0.28
CA GLN A 88 32.96 -19.98 0.57
C GLN A 88 32.71 -20.91 1.76
N ALA A 89 31.58 -20.77 2.46
CA ALA A 89 31.22 -21.67 3.55
C ALA A 89 31.11 -23.12 3.06
N GLN A 90 30.52 -23.34 1.88
CA GLN A 90 30.41 -24.66 1.26
C GLN A 90 31.76 -25.24 0.86
N LEU A 91 32.69 -24.44 0.33
CA LEU A 91 34.04 -24.89 0.03
C LEU A 91 34.79 -25.30 1.31
N LEU A 92 34.72 -24.49 2.37
CA LEU A 92 35.33 -24.82 3.67
C LEU A 92 34.78 -26.12 4.26
N LEU A 93 33.48 -26.40 4.11
CA LEU A 93 32.88 -27.65 4.61
C LEU A 93 33.40 -28.92 3.92
N ARG A 94 34.05 -28.78 2.76
CA ARG A 94 34.70 -29.88 2.03
C ARG A 94 36.12 -30.16 2.51
N GLU A 95 36.71 -29.27 3.31
CA GLU A 95 38.03 -29.44 3.90
C GLU A 95 37.97 -30.30 5.18
N GLU A 96 39.15 -30.74 5.62
CA GLU A 96 39.32 -31.36 6.94
C GLU A 96 39.28 -30.29 8.03
N LEU A 97 38.14 -30.22 8.71
CA LEU A 97 37.88 -29.29 9.81
C LEU A 97 37.67 -30.06 11.10
N SER A 98 38.14 -29.51 12.23
CA SER A 98 37.71 -29.97 13.55
C SER A 98 36.20 -29.81 13.72
N ASP A 99 35.56 -30.65 14.54
CA ASP A 99 34.11 -30.62 14.76
C ASP A 99 33.59 -29.25 15.18
N THR A 100 34.36 -28.53 15.98
CA THR A 100 34.00 -27.18 16.45
C THR A 100 34.00 -26.18 15.30
N VAL A 101 35.00 -26.22 14.41
CA VAL A 101 35.06 -25.34 13.24
C VAL A 101 33.97 -25.72 12.24
N ARG A 102 33.79 -27.02 11.95
CA ARG A 102 32.72 -27.52 11.08
C ARG A 102 31.34 -27.03 11.52
N ARG A 103 31.00 -27.14 12.81
CA ARG A 103 29.74 -26.63 13.36
C ARG A 103 29.57 -25.12 13.15
N ARG A 104 30.63 -24.33 13.34
CA ARG A 104 30.59 -22.88 13.10
C ARG A 104 30.34 -22.54 11.64
N VAL A 105 31.01 -23.23 10.71
CA VAL A 105 30.82 -23.00 9.27
C VAL A 105 29.41 -23.41 8.84
N GLN A 106 28.85 -24.51 9.36
CA GLN A 106 27.45 -24.88 9.13
C GLN A 106 26.48 -23.80 9.62
N THR A 107 26.72 -23.22 10.80
CA THR A 107 25.90 -22.11 11.30
C THR A 107 25.99 -20.89 10.39
N ILE A 108 27.18 -20.54 9.90
CA ILE A 108 27.38 -19.44 8.94
C ILE A 108 26.58 -19.70 7.66
N GLU A 109 26.68 -20.90 7.08
CA GLU A 109 25.94 -21.29 5.88
C GLU A 109 24.42 -21.18 6.11
N GLN A 110 23.91 -21.70 7.22
CA GLN A 110 22.48 -21.66 7.57
C GLN A 110 21.97 -20.22 7.71
N LEU A 111 22.71 -19.37 8.42
CA LEU A 111 22.34 -17.96 8.59
C LEU A 111 22.38 -17.22 7.25
N ALA A 112 23.40 -17.43 6.42
CA ALA A 112 23.50 -16.81 5.11
C ALA A 112 22.33 -17.23 4.19
N ASN A 113 21.95 -18.51 4.20
CA ASN A 113 20.77 -18.99 3.47
C ASN A 113 19.49 -18.31 3.99
N ARG A 114 19.30 -18.20 5.31
CA ARG A 114 18.13 -17.51 5.90
C ARG A 114 18.05 -16.03 5.49
N ILE A 115 19.19 -15.34 5.44
CA ILE A 115 19.24 -13.95 4.96
C ILE A 115 18.85 -13.89 3.49
N ARG A 116 19.40 -14.78 2.64
CA ARG A 116 19.05 -14.85 1.21
C ARG A 116 17.54 -15.03 1.03
N ASP A 117 16.92 -15.92 1.81
CA ASP A 117 15.49 -16.19 1.70
C ASP A 117 14.64 -15.00 2.17
N THR A 118 15.08 -14.31 3.23
CA THR A 118 14.45 -13.06 3.72
C THR A 118 14.55 -11.93 2.68
N VAL A 119 15.69 -11.83 1.99
CA VAL A 119 15.90 -10.83 0.94
C VAL A 119 15.13 -11.21 -0.33
N ALA A 120 14.96 -12.50 -0.61
CA ALA A 120 14.16 -12.98 -1.73
C ALA A 120 12.67 -12.65 -1.56
N SER A 121 12.13 -12.58 -0.34
CA SER A 121 10.73 -12.18 -0.12
C SER A 121 10.45 -10.73 -0.52
N LEU A 122 11.49 -9.87 -0.61
CA LEU A 122 11.35 -8.51 -1.15
C LEU A 122 10.98 -8.49 -2.65
N ARG A 123 11.03 -9.63 -3.33
CA ARG A 123 10.58 -9.77 -4.73
C ARG A 123 9.10 -9.45 -4.90
N GLU A 124 8.30 -9.58 -3.85
CA GLU A 124 6.88 -9.26 -3.82
C GLU A 124 6.59 -7.75 -3.88
N ILE A 125 7.59 -6.90 -3.66
CA ILE A 125 7.48 -5.43 -3.75
C ILE A 125 7.45 -4.97 -5.23
N GLN A 126 7.37 -5.90 -6.18
CA GLN A 126 7.07 -5.56 -7.56
C GLN A 126 5.58 -5.21 -7.66
N MET A 127 5.30 -3.99 -8.13
CA MET A 127 3.96 -3.57 -8.55
C MET A 127 3.40 -4.66 -9.45
N SER A 128 2.46 -5.45 -8.93
CA SER A 128 1.64 -6.30 -9.78
C SER A 128 0.86 -5.31 -10.65
N GLY A 129 1.22 -5.24 -11.94
CA GLY A 129 0.52 -4.40 -12.91
C GLY A 129 -0.99 -4.67 -12.79
N PRO A 130 -1.84 -3.68 -13.13
CA PRO A 130 -3.27 -3.78 -12.93
C PRO A 130 -3.75 -5.13 -13.42
N VAL A 131 -4.34 -5.91 -12.50
CA VAL A 131 -4.98 -7.20 -12.81
C VAL A 131 -5.88 -6.93 -14.00
N SER A 132 -5.46 -7.40 -15.18
CA SER A 132 -6.29 -7.38 -16.38
C SER A 132 -7.48 -8.26 -16.05
N ARG A 133 -8.59 -7.64 -15.63
CA ARG A 133 -9.89 -8.30 -15.53
C ARG A 133 -10.16 -8.84 -16.93
N GLY A 134 -10.10 -10.16 -17.04
CA GLY A 134 -10.19 -10.90 -18.29
C GLY A 134 -11.33 -10.39 -19.15
N GLY A 135 -11.04 -10.26 -20.45
CA GLY A 135 -11.99 -9.88 -21.48
C GLY A 135 -13.26 -10.72 -21.35
N GLY A 136 -14.38 -10.03 -21.19
CA GLY A 136 -15.69 -10.61 -21.44
C GLY A 136 -15.70 -11.15 -22.85
N ALA A 137 -15.93 -12.45 -22.97
CA ALA A 137 -16.22 -13.11 -24.23
C ALA A 137 -17.33 -12.33 -24.94
N GLY A 138 -17.03 -11.82 -26.14
CA GLY A 138 -18.04 -11.31 -27.05
C GLY A 138 -18.99 -12.43 -27.46
N PRO A 139 -20.25 -12.10 -27.81
CA PRO A 139 -21.22 -13.09 -28.25
C PRO A 139 -20.71 -13.76 -29.53
N SER A 140 -20.72 -15.09 -29.53
CA SER A 140 -20.52 -15.90 -30.72
C SER A 140 -21.68 -15.65 -31.69
N ASP A 141 -21.35 -15.15 -32.88
CA ASP A 141 -22.28 -15.00 -33.99
C ASP A 141 -22.50 -16.37 -34.66
N PRO A 142 -23.71 -16.95 -34.63
CA PRO A 142 -23.96 -18.29 -35.12
C PRO A 142 -24.55 -18.24 -36.53
N THR A 143 -23.82 -17.71 -37.51
CA THR A 143 -24.16 -17.95 -38.93
C THR A 143 -22.92 -17.88 -39.80
N ARG A 144 -22.40 -19.07 -40.15
CA ARG A 144 -21.63 -19.23 -41.39
C ARG A 144 -21.88 -20.64 -41.93
N ASP A 145 -22.91 -20.72 -42.76
CA ASP A 145 -23.02 -21.70 -43.85
C ASP A 145 -22.01 -21.36 -44.96
#